data_AF-A0A9C8ZPX0-F1
#
_entry.id   AF-A0A9C8ZPX0-F1
#
_cell.length_a   1.000
_cell.length_b   1.000
_cell.length_c   1.000
_cell.angle_alpha   90.00
_cell.angle_beta   90.00
_cell.angle_gamma   90.00
#
_symmetry.space_group_name_H-M   'P 1'
#
loop_
_entity.id
_entity.type
_entity.pdbx_description
1 polymer ?
#
loop_
_entity_poly.entity_id
_entity_poly.type
_entity_poly.pdbx_seq_one_letter_code
_entity_poly.pdbx_strand_id
1 'polypeptide(L)'
;MYTDNELLFPNYVIPVLRDMRGEEWRQLVDRVLDLPADHPEVLAFVLMMIRLDGCMECETDSYRAMRGCALCATQALRRFKGADEELLDAYARALGDVKAFLSAAEDADQQVA
;
A
#
# COMPACT_ATOMS: atom_id res chain seq x y z
N MET A 1 4.03 -0.12 -25.97
CA MET A 1 3.25 -0.71 -24.87
C MET A 1 3.59 0.12 -23.65
N TYR A 2 2.73 1.08 -23.31
CA TYR A 2 2.98 1.91 -22.13
C TYR A 2 2.84 1.00 -20.92
N THR A 3 3.91 0.88 -20.15
CA THR A 3 3.90 0.15 -18.88
C THR A 3 2.97 0.90 -17.93
N ASP A 4 1.98 0.22 -17.34
CA ASP A 4 1.12 0.83 -16.32
C ASP A 4 1.99 1.19 -15.11
N ASN A 5 2.38 2.46 -15.03
CA ASN A 5 3.16 3.03 -13.95
C ASN A 5 2.45 4.27 -13.40
N GLU A 6 2.43 4.35 -12.08
CA GLU A 6 1.81 5.41 -11.32
C GLU A 6 2.88 5.99 -10.39
N LEU A 7 2.72 7.26 -10.01
CA LEU A 7 3.66 7.91 -9.09
C LEU A 7 3.67 7.22 -7.71
N LEU A 8 2.50 6.74 -7.27
CA LEU A 8 2.32 6.04 -6.01
C LEU A 8 1.68 4.67 -6.24
N PHE A 9 1.85 3.77 -5.28
CA PHE A 9 1.27 2.42 -5.34
C PHE A 9 -0.24 2.49 -5.62
N PRO A 10 -0.72 1.88 -6.72
CA PRO A 10 -2.12 1.99 -7.09
C PRO A 10 -2.96 0.81 -6.58
N ASN A 11 -4.20 1.10 -6.20
CA ASN A 11 -5.15 0.12 -5.66
C ASN A 11 -5.36 -1.11 -6.56
N TYR A 12 -5.31 -0.94 -7.89
CA TYR A 12 -5.52 -2.06 -8.82
C TYR A 12 -4.43 -3.15 -8.75
N VAL A 13 -3.30 -2.88 -8.09
CA VAL A 13 -2.21 -3.85 -7.91
C VAL A 13 -2.47 -4.78 -6.73
N ILE A 14 -3.31 -4.40 -5.76
CA ILE A 14 -3.57 -5.18 -4.54
C ILE A 14 -3.92 -6.65 -4.82
N PRO A 15 -4.80 -7.01 -5.79
CA PRO A 15 -5.13 -8.41 -6.09
C PRO A 15 -3.92 -9.24 -6.53
N VAL A 16 -2.92 -8.64 -7.18
CA VAL A 16 -1.71 -9.33 -7.64
C VAL A 16 -0.89 -9.85 -6.47
N LEU A 17 -1.00 -9.20 -5.30
CA LEU A 17 -0.19 -9.51 -4.12
C LEU A 17 -0.79 -10.62 -3.26
N ARG A 18 -2.04 -11.02 -3.51
CA ARG A 18 -2.84 -11.92 -2.66
C ARG A 18 -2.11 -13.21 -2.27
N ASP A 19 -1.61 -13.94 -3.25
CA ASP A 19 -1.02 -15.27 -3.06
C ASP A 19 0.51 -15.24 -2.97
N MET A 20 1.09 -14.09 -2.62
CA MET A 20 2.55 -13.90 -2.59
C MET A 20 3.22 -14.34 -1.30
N ARG A 21 2.44 -14.54 -0.23
CA ARG A 21 2.91 -14.84 1.13
C ARG A 21 1.97 -15.86 1.77
N GLY A 22 2.14 -16.11 3.07
CA GLY A 22 1.35 -17.07 3.83
C GLY A 22 -0.09 -16.64 4.07
N GLU A 23 -0.78 -17.44 4.89
CA GLU A 23 -2.21 -17.34 5.12
C GLU A 23 -2.65 -15.99 5.70
N GLU A 24 -1.91 -15.46 6.67
CA GLU A 24 -2.27 -14.20 7.34
C GLU A 24 -2.20 -13.00 6.39
N TRP A 25 -1.19 -12.98 5.52
CA TRP A 25 -1.09 -11.97 4.46
C TRP A 25 -2.27 -12.08 3.48
N ARG A 26 -2.60 -13.30 3.05
CA ARG A 26 -3.73 -13.52 2.14
C ARG A 26 -5.05 -13.01 2.75
N GLN A 27 -5.28 -13.27 4.03
CA GLN A 27 -6.46 -12.78 4.76
C GLN A 27 -6.51 -11.26 4.84
N LEU A 28 -5.36 -10.60 5.05
CA LEU A 28 -5.26 -9.14 5.01
C LEU A 28 -5.64 -8.61 3.61
N VAL A 29 -5.08 -9.19 2.55
CA VAL A 29 -5.37 -8.76 1.17
C VAL A 29 -6.84 -8.97 0.83
N ASP A 30 -7.42 -10.12 1.18
CA ASP A 30 -8.84 -10.41 0.95
C ASP A 30 -9.74 -9.39 1.66
N ARG A 31 -9.44 -9.08 2.93
CA ARG A 31 -10.17 -8.06 3.69
C ARG A 31 -10.10 -6.67 3.03
N VAL A 32 -8.93 -6.28 2.54
CA VAL A 32 -8.72 -4.98 1.89
C VAL A 32 -9.48 -4.90 0.56
N LEU A 33 -9.54 -5.99 -0.20
CA LEU A 33 -10.25 -6.04 -1.49
C LEU A 33 -11.77 -5.95 -1.36
N ASP A 34 -12.33 -6.36 -0.22
CA ASP A 34 -13.77 -6.29 0.06
C ASP A 34 -14.23 -4.87 0.48
N LEU A 35 -13.30 -3.93 0.65
CA LEU A 35 -13.59 -2.58 1.15
C LEU A 35 -13.56 -1.52 0.05
N PRO A 36 -14.32 -0.42 0.20
CA PRO A 36 -14.24 0.74 -0.71
C PRO A 36 -12.81 1.32 -0.79
N ALA A 37 -12.44 1.86 -1.95
CA ALA A 37 -11.08 2.34 -2.20
C ALA A 37 -10.64 3.52 -1.30
N ASP A 38 -11.58 4.27 -0.75
CA ASP A 38 -11.40 5.39 0.19
C ASP A 38 -11.47 4.94 1.67
N HIS A 39 -11.75 3.66 1.92
CA HIS A 39 -11.82 3.15 3.27
C HIS A 39 -10.44 3.22 3.95
N PRO A 40 -10.36 3.60 5.25
CA PRO A 40 -9.08 3.78 5.94
C PRO A 40 -8.15 2.56 5.90
N GLU A 41 -8.71 1.35 5.91
CA GLU A 41 -7.94 0.11 5.77
C GLU A 41 -7.31 -0.06 4.38
N VAL A 42 -8.01 0.34 3.31
CA VAL A 42 -7.44 0.32 1.96
C VAL A 42 -6.33 1.36 1.84
N LEU A 43 -6.59 2.58 2.32
CA LEU A 43 -5.59 3.64 2.36
C LEU A 43 -4.35 3.23 3.16
N ALA A 44 -4.52 2.51 4.27
CA ALA A 44 -3.43 1.98 5.08
C ALA A 44 -2.60 0.94 4.32
N PHE A 45 -3.24 0.04 3.58
CA PHE A 45 -2.55 -0.94 2.75
C PHE A 45 -1.74 -0.25 1.63
N VAL A 46 -2.33 0.74 0.96
CA VAL A 46 -1.63 1.57 -0.04
C VAL A 46 -0.43 2.27 0.58
N LEU A 47 -0.60 2.92 1.73
CA LEU A 47 0.47 3.64 2.41
C LEU A 47 1.60 2.69 2.84
N MET A 48 1.27 1.51 3.33
CA MET A 48 2.25 0.47 3.65
C MET A 48 3.06 0.09 2.41
N MET A 49 2.40 -0.16 1.28
CA MET A 49 3.09 -0.53 0.03
C MET A 49 3.93 0.61 -0.54
N ILE A 50 3.47 1.87 -0.47
CA ILE A 50 4.27 3.06 -0.85
C ILE A 50 5.62 3.08 -0.11
N ARG A 51 5.59 2.78 1.19
CA ARG A 51 6.79 2.73 2.04
C ARG A 51 7.67 1.52 1.74
N LEU A 52 7.06 0.36 1.53
CA LEU A 52 7.77 -0.90 1.26
C LEU A 52 8.45 -0.89 -0.11
N ASP A 53 7.77 -0.38 -1.14
CA ASP A 53 8.25 -0.30 -2.52
C ASP A 53 9.25 0.85 -2.72
N GLY A 54 9.27 1.80 -1.77
CA GLY A 54 10.04 3.04 -1.89
C GLY A 54 9.52 3.94 -3.01
N CYS A 55 8.19 4.05 -3.17
CA CYS A 55 7.59 4.84 -4.26
C CYS A 55 7.99 6.31 -4.23
N MET A 56 8.29 6.86 -3.06
CA MET A 56 8.71 8.26 -2.90
C MET A 56 10.05 8.58 -3.58
N GLU A 57 10.87 7.57 -3.86
CA GLU A 57 12.14 7.68 -4.57
C GLU A 57 12.03 7.18 -6.03
N CYS A 58 10.80 6.88 -6.49
CA CYS A 58 10.55 6.37 -7.83
C CYS A 58 10.40 7.53 -8.82
N GLU A 59 11.47 7.82 -9.56
CA GLU A 59 11.44 8.79 -10.65
C GLU A 59 10.97 8.13 -11.96
N THR A 60 10.35 8.90 -12.85
CA THR A 60 9.78 8.42 -14.14
C THR A 60 10.80 7.68 -15.02
N ASP A 61 12.07 8.06 -14.95
CA ASP A 61 13.17 7.43 -15.69
C ASP A 61 13.88 6.32 -14.89
N SER A 62 13.37 5.99 -13.70
CA SER A 62 13.92 4.89 -12.90
C SER A 62 13.62 3.54 -13.54
N TYR A 63 14.55 2.60 -13.39
CA TYR A 63 14.34 1.21 -13.82
C TYR A 63 13.08 0.56 -13.19
N ARG A 64 12.66 1.06 -12.03
CA ARG A 64 11.44 0.63 -11.34
C ARG A 64 10.18 1.14 -12.08
N ALA A 65 10.14 2.43 -12.41
CA ALA A 65 9.03 3.02 -13.15
C ALA A 65 8.83 2.39 -14.54
N MET A 66 9.92 2.04 -15.24
CA MET A 66 9.84 1.39 -16.56
C MET A 66 9.27 -0.04 -16.52
N ARG A 67 9.30 -0.73 -15.37
CA ARG A 67 8.80 -2.11 -15.19
C ARG A 67 7.34 -2.20 -14.77
N GLY A 68 6.77 -1.15 -14.19
CA GLY A 68 5.36 -1.09 -13.79
C GLY A 68 5.13 -1.48 -12.34
N CYS A 69 4.09 -0.89 -11.74
CA CYS A 69 3.85 -0.95 -10.29
C CYS A 69 3.62 -2.38 -9.80
N ALA A 70 2.91 -3.22 -10.56
CA ALA A 70 2.68 -4.62 -10.20
C ALA A 70 3.98 -5.42 -10.06
N LEU A 71 4.92 -5.24 -11.00
CA LEU A 71 6.22 -5.91 -10.94
C LEU A 71 7.10 -5.35 -9.83
N CYS A 72 7.04 -4.05 -9.56
CA CYS A 72 7.75 -3.41 -8.44
C CYS A 72 7.29 -3.98 -7.10
N ALA A 73 5.98 -3.97 -6.84
CA ALA A 73 5.38 -4.48 -5.61
C ALA A 73 5.63 -5.97 -5.40
N THR A 74 5.48 -6.77 -6.46
CA THR A 74 5.81 -8.20 -6.44
C THR A 74 7.29 -8.41 -6.05
N GLN A 75 8.18 -7.59 -6.59
CA GLN A 75 9.60 -7.70 -6.30
C GLN A 75 9.94 -7.26 -4.88
N ALA A 76 9.26 -6.24 -4.34
CA ALA A 76 9.42 -5.79 -2.97
C ALA A 76 9.04 -6.91 -1.98
N LEU A 77 7.86 -7.53 -2.14
CA LEU A 77 7.44 -8.64 -1.28
C LEU A 77 8.34 -9.87 -1.38
N ARG A 78 8.87 -10.19 -2.57
CA ARG A 78 9.83 -11.29 -2.75
C ARG A 78 11.18 -11.01 -2.08
N ARG A 79 11.59 -9.74 -1.96
CA ARG A 79 12.84 -9.34 -1.30
C ARG A 79 12.68 -9.15 0.20
N PHE A 80 11.46 -8.97 0.69
CA PHE A 80 11.17 -8.83 2.11
C PHE A 80 11.50 -10.13 2.85
N LYS A 81 12.54 -10.08 3.69
CA LYS A 81 13.07 -11.24 4.42
C LYS A 81 12.38 -11.51 5.76
N GLY A 82 11.57 -10.57 6.24
CA GLY A 82 10.84 -10.70 7.50
C GLY A 82 9.66 -11.66 7.38
N ALA A 83 9.08 -12.00 8.53
CA ALA A 83 7.87 -12.82 8.62
C ALA A 83 6.62 -12.06 8.16
N ASP A 84 5.51 -12.79 7.94
CA ASP A 84 4.22 -12.16 7.58
C ASP A 84 3.71 -11.26 8.71
N GLU A 85 3.96 -11.62 9.96
CA GLU A 85 3.70 -10.78 11.15
C GLU A 85 4.32 -9.39 11.03
N GLU A 86 5.55 -9.27 10.51
CA GLU A 86 6.21 -7.97 10.34
C GLU A 86 5.54 -7.10 9.26
N LEU A 87 4.94 -7.73 8.25
CA LEU A 87 4.12 -7.04 7.24
C LEU A 87 2.78 -6.58 7.84
N LEU A 88 2.15 -7.42 8.67
CA LEU A 88 0.94 -7.07 9.41
C LEU A 88 1.20 -5.92 10.39
N ASP A 89 2.35 -5.90 11.05
CA ASP A 89 2.79 -4.79 11.90
C ASP A 89 3.05 -3.51 11.09
N ALA A 90 3.62 -3.63 9.88
CA ALA A 90 3.78 -2.50 8.97
C ALA A 90 2.43 -1.93 8.52
N TYR A 91 1.47 -2.81 8.22
CA TYR A 91 0.09 -2.45 7.92
C TYR A 91 -0.59 -1.75 9.11
N ALA A 92 -0.46 -2.31 10.32
CA ALA A 92 -1.06 -1.73 11.54
C ALA A 92 -0.51 -0.33 11.84
N ARG A 93 0.81 -0.13 11.66
CA ARG A 93 1.43 1.20 11.77
C ARG A 93 0.87 2.18 10.73
N ALA A 94 0.78 1.77 9.47
CA ALA A 94 0.19 2.60 8.42
C ALA A 94 -1.29 2.94 8.71
N LEU A 95 -2.06 1.99 9.27
CA LEU A 95 -3.44 2.22 9.69
C LEU A 95 -3.54 3.23 10.83
N GLY A 96 -2.61 3.19 11.79
CA GLY A 96 -2.48 4.20 12.82
C GLY A 96 -2.26 5.60 12.24
N ASP A 97 -1.35 5.73 11.28
CA ASP A 97 -1.05 7.00 10.62
C ASP A 97 -2.26 7.54 9.84
N VAL A 98 -2.95 6.68 9.08
CA VAL A 98 -4.16 7.09 8.34
C VAL A 98 -5.26 7.55 9.28
N LYS A 99 -5.52 6.83 10.38
CA LYS A 99 -6.53 7.23 11.37
C LYS A 99 -6.16 8.54 12.07
N ALA A 100 -4.89 8.72 12.42
CA ALA A 100 -4.40 9.96 13.02
C ALA A 100 -4.58 11.14 12.05
N PHE A 101 -4.31 10.95 10.77
CA PHE A 101 -4.53 11.98 9.75
C PHE A 101 -6.02 12.32 9.58
N LEU A 102 -6.89 11.31 9.48
CA LEU A 102 -8.32 11.52 9.29
C LEU A 102 -8.96 12.23 10.50
N SER A 103 -8.61 11.82 11.72
CA SER A 103 -9.09 12.51 12.94
C SER A 103 -8.61 13.96 13.02
N ALA A 104 -7.33 14.22 12.72
CA ALA A 104 -6.82 15.59 12.67
C ALA A 104 -7.49 16.45 11.59
N ALA A 105 -7.85 15.85 10.45
CA ALA A 105 -8.59 16.54 9.38
C ALA A 105 -10.03 16.86 9.81
N GLU A 106 -10.72 15.96 10.50
CA GLU A 106 -12.05 16.19 11.06
C GLU A 106 -12.05 17.35 12.09
N ASP A 107 -11.01 17.41 12.93
CA ASP A 107 -10.83 18.49 13.91
C ASP A 107 -10.54 19.84 13.23
N ALA A 108 -9.77 19.84 12.13
CA ALA A 108 -9.44 21.04 11.37
C ALA A 108 -10.67 21.59 10.62
N ASP A 109 -11.51 20.71 10.04
CA ASP A 109 -12.74 21.11 9.36
C ASP A 109 -13.79 21.66 10.36
N GLN A 110 -13.81 21.18 11.61
CA GLN A 110 -14.70 21.70 12.67
C GLN A 110 -14.24 23.05 13.26
N GLN A 111 -12.98 23.44 13.13
CA GLN A 111 -12.49 24.74 13.62
C GLN A 111 -12.73 25.90 12.65
N VAL A 112 -13.09 25.61 11.39
CA VAL A 112 -13.30 26.62 10.34
C VAL A 112 -14.80 26.86 10.06
N ALA A 113 -15.69 26.06 10.65
CA ALA A 113 -17.15 26.19 10.58
C ALA A 113 -17.73 26.95 11.78
#